data_AF-A0A6A6A3E4-F1
#
_entry.id   AF-A0A6A6A3E4-F1
#
_cell.length_a   1.000
_cell.length_b   1.000
_cell.length_c   1.000
_cell.angle_alpha   90.00
_cell.angle_beta   90.00
_cell.angle_gamma   90.00
#
_symmetry.space_group_name_H-M   'P 1'
#
loop_
_entity.id
_entity.type
_entity.pdbx_description
1 polymer ?
#
loop_
_entity_poly.entity_id
_entity_poly.type
_entity_poly.pdbx_seq_one_letter_code
_entity_poly.pdbx_strand_id
1 'polypeptide(L)'
;MEVAAIEDEDDVDLGAEGDAEKPKGLSVKQKKKRLRFDRAIARDAGAVLYTIEADTVVPVPWPITWNEDPELLCCYNWQASTDGTNTIFVPGEPAKWQAPTLPHKLDGDSGLQYADYNYVRQPNNPYSPMFHALGAMNPDCQFMDVDVLADRNNLRVLLEFVQGKVNGPFRLDLFLVYNTLIIVRKEAGGYWKLSDGKSYGSNFERFFTRPAEGMEDATSHYRAIRYKMGPLNVVVRFEADAYDDGASDELTPSEAVAVSGGPAEKPHLMYRAPIRVLQKGHIVPTAQMAELKTQVRKPEGQPHVACMDQLWFGRTSILFTGRYEAGTGKVLRIIREDAQERIKKWEDNQQEGLRKLAGLLSRLRGLLKQQQGPLRSAVLVREDKGGPVVLRSMDMKKHAVDREFFQKHWRREPQPYAPQFGGPRGHGQQRGGRGMFNAPRGAQNAPRGGYGNPRGAHNVPRGAHNAPRGASNTSRGTHQSYSARGRGTGMPMSQPNTAHDRPQA
;
A
#
# COMPACT_ATOMS: atom_id res chain seq x y z
N MET A 1 -29.82 -72.21 -51.63
CA MET A 1 -29.82 -72.49 -50.18
C MET A 1 -28.55 -73.27 -49.86
N GLU A 2 -27.37 -72.73 -50.19
CA GLU A 2 -26.69 -71.57 -49.58
C GLU A 2 -26.01 -72.00 -48.27
N VAL A 3 -24.72 -72.35 -48.20
CA VAL A 3 -23.45 -71.85 -48.81
C VAL A 3 -22.72 -70.86 -47.89
N ALA A 4 -21.67 -71.41 -47.25
CA ALA A 4 -20.36 -70.85 -46.89
C ALA A 4 -20.21 -69.53 -46.10
N ALA A 5 -19.23 -69.58 -45.19
CA ALA A 5 -18.60 -68.47 -44.49
C ALA A 5 -17.73 -67.58 -45.40
N ILE A 6 -17.20 -66.48 -44.85
CA ILE A 6 -15.80 -66.02 -45.01
C ILE A 6 -15.50 -64.92 -43.94
N GLU A 7 -14.21 -64.64 -43.71
CA GLU A 7 -13.65 -63.59 -42.83
C GLU A 7 -13.43 -62.30 -43.64
N ASP A 8 -13.29 -61.12 -43.00
CA ASP A 8 -12.75 -59.91 -43.65
C ASP A 8 -12.03 -59.00 -42.64
N GLU A 9 -10.97 -58.32 -43.10
CA GLU A 9 -10.21 -57.28 -42.39
C GLU A 9 -10.52 -55.88 -42.98
N ASP A 10 -10.06 -54.82 -42.29
CA ASP A 10 -9.74 -53.45 -42.75
C ASP A 10 -10.52 -52.78 -43.91
N ASP A 11 -11.02 -51.54 -43.70
CA ASP A 11 -10.24 -50.35 -44.13
C ASP A 11 -10.71 -48.99 -43.52
N VAL A 12 -9.97 -47.92 -43.84
CA VAL A 12 -10.01 -46.53 -43.32
C VAL A 12 -11.37 -45.80 -43.28
N ASP A 13 -11.54 -44.89 -42.31
CA ASP A 13 -12.34 -43.65 -42.46
C ASP A 13 -11.44 -42.39 -42.37
N LEU A 14 -11.70 -41.40 -43.22
CA LEU A 14 -10.85 -40.23 -43.45
C LEU A 14 -11.58 -38.90 -43.17
N GLY A 15 -11.40 -38.38 -41.96
CA GLY A 15 -11.38 -36.94 -41.69
C GLY A 15 -12.71 -36.19 -41.76
N ALA A 16 -13.42 -36.14 -40.63
CA ALA A 16 -14.41 -35.09 -40.36
C ALA A 16 -13.76 -33.93 -39.59
N GLU A 17 -13.68 -32.74 -40.20
CA GLU A 17 -13.26 -31.52 -39.50
C GLU A 17 -14.36 -31.02 -38.53
N GLY A 18 -13.92 -30.55 -37.36
CA GLY A 18 -14.58 -29.45 -36.65
C GLY A 18 -15.80 -29.76 -35.78
N ASP A 19 -15.56 -29.88 -34.47
CA ASP A 19 -16.47 -29.27 -33.49
C ASP A 19 -15.66 -28.42 -32.49
N ALA A 20 -15.43 -27.16 -32.87
CA ALA A 20 -14.73 -26.20 -32.04
C ALA A 20 -15.63 -25.78 -30.85
N GLU A 21 -15.20 -26.07 -29.61
CA GLU A 21 -15.97 -25.75 -28.39
C GLU A 21 -16.51 -24.31 -28.42
N LYS A 22 -17.82 -24.16 -28.67
CA LYS A 22 -18.48 -22.85 -28.68
C LYS A 22 -18.30 -22.20 -27.31
N PRO A 23 -17.70 -20.99 -27.22
CA PRO A 23 -17.26 -20.43 -25.95
C PRO A 23 -18.44 -20.26 -24.99
N LYS A 24 -18.39 -20.97 -23.86
CA LYS A 24 -19.48 -21.09 -22.88
C LYS A 24 -19.96 -19.70 -22.43
N GLY A 25 -21.16 -19.33 -22.88
CA GLY A 25 -21.69 -17.98 -22.74
C GLY A 25 -21.82 -17.52 -21.28
N LEU A 26 -21.57 -16.22 -21.05
CA LEU A 26 -21.58 -15.64 -19.70
C LEU A 26 -22.88 -15.97 -18.92
N SER A 27 -22.72 -16.53 -17.73
CA SER A 27 -23.82 -16.80 -16.79
C SER A 27 -24.55 -15.51 -16.40
N VAL A 28 -25.79 -15.63 -15.89
CA VAL A 28 -26.59 -14.49 -15.42
C VAL A 28 -25.83 -13.64 -14.38
N LYS A 29 -25.07 -14.26 -13.48
CA LYS A 29 -24.23 -13.58 -12.48
C LYS A 29 -23.08 -12.79 -13.13
N GLN A 30 -22.43 -13.35 -14.16
CA GLN A 30 -21.37 -12.66 -14.93
C GLN A 30 -21.94 -11.52 -15.78
N LYS A 31 -23.05 -11.74 -16.50
CA LYS A 31 -23.77 -10.71 -17.26
C LYS A 31 -24.17 -9.53 -16.36
N LYS A 32 -24.74 -9.80 -15.18
CA LYS A 32 -25.10 -8.78 -14.17
C LYS A 32 -23.88 -8.06 -13.59
N LYS A 33 -22.72 -8.71 -13.47
CA LYS A 33 -21.46 -8.06 -13.08
C LYS A 33 -20.93 -7.15 -14.19
N ARG A 34 -20.92 -7.59 -15.46
CA ARG A 34 -20.51 -6.78 -16.62
C ARG A 34 -21.42 -5.55 -16.77
N LEU A 35 -22.75 -5.72 -16.78
CA LEU A 35 -23.72 -4.61 -16.83
C LEU A 35 -23.68 -3.63 -15.63
N ARG A 36 -22.98 -3.96 -14.53
CA ARG A 36 -22.64 -3.00 -13.46
C ARG A 36 -21.32 -2.29 -13.77
N PHE A 37 -20.33 -3.02 -14.25
CA PHE A 37 -19.03 -2.50 -14.65
C PHE A 37 -19.12 -1.54 -15.86
N ASP A 38 -19.84 -1.91 -16.91
CA ASP A 38 -20.10 -1.08 -18.09
C ASP A 38 -20.72 0.28 -17.69
N ARG A 39 -21.67 0.27 -16.74
CA ARG A 39 -22.26 1.49 -16.14
C ARG A 39 -21.30 2.25 -15.22
N ALA A 40 -20.37 1.56 -14.56
CA ALA A 40 -19.34 2.18 -13.75
C ALA A 40 -18.19 2.77 -14.59
N ILE A 41 -18.02 2.34 -15.84
CA ILE A 41 -17.20 3.03 -16.84
C ILE A 41 -17.95 4.27 -17.32
N ALA A 42 -19.14 4.10 -17.90
CA ALA A 42 -19.88 5.16 -18.60
C ALA A 42 -20.27 6.38 -17.74
N ARG A 43 -20.23 6.27 -16.41
CA ARG A 43 -20.42 7.41 -15.50
C ARG A 43 -19.17 8.29 -15.49
N ASP A 44 -19.25 9.57 -15.87
CA ASP A 44 -18.14 10.53 -15.64
C ASP A 44 -16.81 10.13 -16.34
N ALA A 45 -16.88 9.49 -17.50
CA ALA A 45 -15.71 9.07 -18.29
C ALA A 45 -16.00 9.21 -19.80
N GLY A 46 -15.67 10.37 -20.35
CA GLY A 46 -15.99 10.75 -21.73
C GLY A 46 -15.04 10.18 -22.77
N ALA A 47 -14.52 11.07 -23.63
CA ALA A 47 -13.71 10.72 -24.79
C ALA A 47 -12.39 10.04 -24.40
N VAL A 48 -11.93 9.11 -25.24
CA VAL A 48 -10.59 8.51 -25.11
C VAL A 48 -9.53 9.55 -25.45
N LEU A 49 -8.58 9.73 -24.54
CA LEU A 49 -7.42 10.61 -24.71
C LEU A 49 -6.20 9.81 -25.17
N TYR A 50 -5.95 8.64 -24.54
CA TYR A 50 -4.83 7.76 -24.87
C TYR A 50 -5.17 6.30 -24.58
N THR A 51 -4.66 5.40 -25.42
CA THR A 51 -4.58 3.95 -25.14
C THR A 51 -3.14 3.61 -24.74
N ILE A 52 -2.97 2.73 -23.75
CA ILE A 52 -1.66 2.26 -23.27
C ILE A 52 -1.70 0.74 -23.21
N GLU A 53 -0.99 0.08 -24.12
CA GLU A 53 -0.70 -1.35 -24.06
C GLU A 53 0.43 -1.62 -23.05
N ALA A 54 0.40 -2.80 -22.40
CA ALA A 54 1.30 -3.14 -21.29
C ALA A 54 2.77 -3.29 -21.70
N ASP A 55 3.03 -3.67 -22.96
CA ASP A 55 4.35 -3.76 -23.58
C ASP A 55 4.95 -2.37 -23.91
N THR A 56 4.13 -1.40 -24.31
CA THR A 56 4.55 0.01 -24.55
C THR A 56 4.93 0.76 -23.27
N VAL A 57 4.84 0.13 -22.10
CA VAL A 57 5.26 0.72 -20.82
C VAL A 57 6.77 0.58 -20.68
N VAL A 58 7.48 1.67 -20.98
CA VAL A 58 8.93 1.76 -20.81
C VAL A 58 9.30 1.69 -19.31
N PRO A 59 10.17 0.77 -18.88
CA PRO A 59 10.66 0.71 -17.51
C PRO A 59 11.60 1.88 -17.19
N VAL A 60 11.60 2.36 -15.94
CA VAL A 60 12.67 3.25 -15.45
C VAL A 60 14.03 2.53 -15.46
N PRO A 61 15.16 3.23 -15.67
CA PRO A 61 16.47 2.58 -15.79
C PRO A 61 16.99 2.01 -14.47
N TRP A 62 16.67 2.66 -13.34
CA TRP A 62 17.13 2.27 -12.00
C TRP A 62 16.37 1.06 -11.46
N PRO A 63 16.99 0.21 -10.63
CA PRO A 63 16.27 -0.80 -9.85
C PRO A 63 15.29 -0.14 -8.87
N ILE A 64 14.31 -0.91 -8.40
CA ILE A 64 13.35 -0.46 -7.39
C ILE A 64 13.45 -1.38 -6.18
N THR A 65 13.84 -0.81 -5.04
CA THR A 65 14.22 -1.53 -3.83
C THR A 65 13.36 -1.15 -2.62
N TRP A 66 13.38 -2.02 -1.61
CA TRP A 66 13.11 -1.72 -0.22
C TRP A 66 14.43 -1.92 0.54
N ASN A 67 15.12 -0.80 0.80
CA ASN A 67 16.45 -0.76 1.42
C ASN A 67 16.56 0.28 2.56
N GLU A 68 15.45 0.96 2.86
CA GLU A 68 15.27 2.02 3.85
C GLU A 68 13.88 1.83 4.47
N ASP A 69 13.74 2.15 5.75
CA ASP A 69 12.45 2.16 6.43
C ASP A 69 11.54 3.27 5.89
N PRO A 70 10.22 3.04 5.82
CA PRO A 70 9.28 4.08 5.42
C PRO A 70 9.09 5.12 6.54
N GLU A 71 8.78 6.35 6.13
CA GLU A 71 8.32 7.39 7.05
C GLU A 71 6.82 7.22 7.31
N LEU A 72 6.42 7.10 8.58
CA LEU A 72 5.00 7.14 8.96
C LEU A 72 4.50 8.58 8.91
N LEU A 73 3.57 8.88 7.99
CA LEU A 73 2.93 10.20 7.92
C LEU A 73 1.76 10.30 8.91
N CYS A 74 0.90 9.28 8.92
CA CYS A 74 -0.18 9.14 9.89
C CYS A 74 -0.75 7.71 9.91
N CYS A 75 -1.40 7.35 11.01
CA CYS A 75 -2.25 6.17 11.12
C CYS A 75 -3.59 6.51 11.79
N TYR A 76 -4.60 5.66 11.59
CA TYR A 76 -5.92 5.80 12.19
C TYR A 76 -6.75 4.50 12.11
N ASN A 77 -7.70 4.30 13.03
CA ASN A 77 -8.79 3.33 12.85
C ASN A 77 -10.10 4.04 12.54
N TRP A 78 -11.06 3.35 11.95
CA TRP A 78 -12.47 3.76 12.04
C TRP A 78 -13.11 3.22 13.32
N GLN A 79 -14.11 3.93 13.84
CA GLN A 79 -14.99 3.42 14.90
C GLN A 79 -16.01 2.42 14.31
N ALA A 80 -16.36 1.39 15.07
CA ALA A 80 -17.36 0.37 14.77
C ALA A 80 -18.82 0.89 14.79
N SER A 81 -19.03 2.21 14.79
CA SER A 81 -20.36 2.80 14.96
C SER A 81 -21.20 2.76 13.67
N THR A 82 -22.45 2.37 13.82
CA THR A 82 -23.51 2.40 12.79
C THR A 82 -24.50 3.57 12.98
N ASP A 83 -24.29 4.43 13.97
CA ASP A 83 -25.06 5.67 14.22
C ASP A 83 -24.91 6.77 13.15
N GLY A 84 -24.20 6.46 12.06
CA GLY A 84 -23.91 7.38 10.96
C GLY A 84 -22.90 8.47 11.28
N THR A 85 -22.26 8.46 12.46
CA THR A 85 -21.07 9.29 12.67
C THR A 85 -19.91 8.76 11.84
N ASN A 86 -19.10 9.69 11.32
CA ASN A 86 -17.82 9.39 10.69
C ASN A 86 -16.73 9.63 11.72
N THR A 87 -16.49 8.66 12.60
CA THR A 87 -15.49 8.76 13.67
C THR A 87 -14.25 7.94 13.35
N ILE A 88 -13.07 8.56 13.46
CA ILE A 88 -11.77 7.88 13.42
C ILE A 88 -11.03 8.04 14.75
N PHE A 89 -10.22 7.05 15.07
CA PHE A 89 -9.29 7.07 16.20
C PHE A 89 -7.90 7.37 15.66
N VAL A 90 -7.21 8.33 16.26
CA VAL A 90 -5.87 8.79 15.86
C VAL A 90 -4.98 8.76 17.12
N PRO A 91 -3.73 8.26 17.06
CA PRO A 91 -3.14 7.46 15.96
C PRO A 91 -3.90 6.16 15.67
N GLY A 92 -4.84 5.78 16.55
CA GLY A 92 -5.45 4.47 16.50
C GLY A 92 -4.44 3.38 16.88
N GLU A 93 -4.83 2.13 16.70
CA GLU A 93 -4.01 0.96 17.01
C GLU A 93 -4.53 -0.25 16.21
N PRO A 94 -3.66 -1.06 15.59
CA PRO A 94 -4.06 -2.35 15.04
C PRO A 94 -4.32 -3.34 16.18
N ALA A 95 -5.09 -4.41 15.92
CA ALA A 95 -5.32 -5.43 16.94
C ALA A 95 -4.02 -6.22 17.21
N LYS A 96 -3.77 -6.55 18.49
CA LYS A 96 -2.60 -7.35 18.89
C LYS A 96 -2.80 -8.80 18.47
N TRP A 97 -1.80 -9.41 17.84
CA TRP A 97 -1.77 -10.84 17.55
C TRP A 97 -1.91 -11.66 18.84
N GLN A 98 -2.86 -12.59 18.86
CA GLN A 98 -3.11 -13.50 19.98
C GLN A 98 -3.72 -14.81 19.48
N ALA A 99 -2.91 -15.84 19.32
CA ALA A 99 -3.38 -17.16 18.90
C ALA A 99 -4.11 -17.90 20.05
N PRO A 100 -5.35 -18.40 19.84
CA PRO A 100 -5.97 -19.36 20.74
C PRO A 100 -5.31 -20.75 20.62
N THR A 101 -5.58 -21.62 21.60
CA THR A 101 -5.13 -23.02 21.57
C THR A 101 -5.60 -23.74 20.30
N LEU A 102 -4.69 -24.46 19.65
CA LEU A 102 -4.95 -25.22 18.44
C LEU A 102 -5.23 -26.71 18.74
N PRO A 103 -6.03 -27.40 17.90
CA PRO A 103 -6.71 -26.89 16.70
C PRO A 103 -7.97 -26.07 17.05
N HIS A 104 -8.12 -24.91 16.41
CA HIS A 104 -9.24 -24.00 16.64
C HIS A 104 -10.21 -24.03 15.44
N LYS A 105 -11.52 -24.15 15.68
CA LYS A 105 -12.53 -24.15 14.60
C LYS A 105 -13.06 -22.74 14.40
N LEU A 106 -12.85 -22.19 13.20
CA LEU A 106 -13.53 -20.98 12.74
C LEU A 106 -14.83 -21.34 12.02
N ASP A 107 -15.88 -20.57 12.26
CA ASP A 107 -17.03 -20.55 11.36
C ASP A 107 -16.69 -19.75 10.09
N GLY A 108 -17.42 -20.02 8.99
CA GLY A 108 -17.19 -19.34 7.72
C GLY A 108 -17.54 -17.84 7.77
N ASP A 109 -16.76 -17.02 7.07
CA ASP A 109 -17.04 -15.60 6.88
C ASP A 109 -18.45 -15.44 6.29
N SER A 110 -19.30 -14.68 6.96
CA SER A 110 -20.72 -14.56 6.65
C SER A 110 -21.21 -13.12 6.80
N GLY A 111 -22.42 -12.86 6.28
CA GLY A 111 -23.01 -11.53 6.29
C GLY A 111 -22.39 -10.56 5.28
N LEU A 112 -22.77 -9.29 5.42
CA LEU A 112 -22.34 -8.20 4.54
C LEU A 112 -21.17 -7.44 5.19
N GLN A 113 -19.99 -7.55 4.59
CA GLN A 113 -18.75 -6.95 5.06
C GLN A 113 -18.38 -5.74 4.20
N TYR A 114 -17.78 -4.71 4.79
CA TYR A 114 -17.13 -3.65 4.04
C TYR A 114 -15.87 -4.20 3.36
N ALA A 115 -15.63 -3.82 2.10
CA ALA A 115 -14.42 -4.18 1.34
C ALA A 115 -13.31 -3.12 1.44
N ASP A 116 -13.65 -1.93 1.95
CA ASP A 116 -12.75 -0.82 2.30
C ASP A 116 -13.56 0.23 3.08
N TYR A 117 -13.25 0.45 4.36
CA TYR A 117 -14.03 1.39 5.19
C TYR A 117 -13.99 2.82 4.67
N ASN A 118 -12.85 3.24 4.10
CA ASN A 118 -12.67 4.62 3.62
C ASN A 118 -13.58 4.93 2.44
N TYR A 119 -13.74 3.99 1.52
CA TYR A 119 -14.60 4.18 0.35
C TYR A 119 -16.08 3.93 0.62
N VAL A 120 -16.45 3.18 1.67
CA VAL A 120 -17.85 3.06 2.09
C VAL A 120 -18.31 4.31 2.83
N ARG A 121 -17.52 4.80 3.80
CA ARG A 121 -17.87 5.96 4.62
C ARG A 121 -17.62 7.29 3.91
N GLN A 122 -16.64 7.37 3.01
CA GLN A 122 -16.30 8.57 2.22
C GLN A 122 -16.12 8.26 0.71
N PRO A 123 -17.19 7.85 -0.01
CA PRO A 123 -17.10 7.43 -1.42
C PRO A 123 -16.68 8.53 -2.40
N ASN A 124 -16.79 9.81 -2.00
CA ASN A 124 -16.41 10.98 -2.80
C ASN A 124 -14.97 11.42 -2.53
N ASN A 125 -14.57 11.60 -1.27
CA ASN A 125 -13.18 11.85 -0.86
C ASN A 125 -12.68 10.75 0.11
N PRO A 126 -12.27 9.57 -0.40
CA PRO A 126 -11.82 8.48 0.46
C PRO A 126 -10.48 8.76 1.15
N TYR A 127 -9.75 9.83 0.81
CA TYR A 127 -8.53 10.25 1.52
C TYR A 127 -8.81 11.26 2.65
N SER A 128 -10.03 11.80 2.77
CA SER A 128 -10.45 12.67 3.88
C SER A 128 -10.00 12.17 5.28
N PRO A 129 -10.26 10.91 5.71
CA PRO A 129 -9.82 10.43 7.03
C PRO A 129 -8.30 10.43 7.20
N MET A 130 -7.54 10.16 6.13
CA MET A 130 -6.08 10.23 6.14
C MET A 130 -5.59 11.66 6.36
N PHE A 131 -6.20 12.65 5.71
CA PHE A 131 -5.83 14.05 5.93
C PHE A 131 -6.31 14.62 7.28
N HIS A 132 -7.40 14.10 7.84
CA HIS A 132 -7.78 14.39 9.24
C HIS A 132 -6.76 13.81 10.23
N ALA A 133 -6.31 12.56 10.04
CA ALA A 133 -5.28 11.93 10.87
C ALA A 133 -3.92 12.64 10.76
N LEU A 134 -3.45 12.89 9.52
CA LEU A 134 -2.28 13.70 9.23
C LEU A 134 -2.38 15.09 9.86
N GLY A 135 -3.57 15.69 9.77
CA GLY A 135 -3.85 17.01 10.33
C GLY A 135 -3.69 17.11 11.85
N ALA A 136 -3.71 15.97 12.56
CA ALA A 136 -3.48 15.85 14.00
C ALA A 136 -2.07 15.36 14.35
N MET A 137 -1.54 14.34 13.64
CA MET A 137 -0.24 13.72 13.95
C MET A 137 0.97 14.47 13.36
N ASN A 138 0.83 15.01 12.15
CA ASN A 138 1.91 15.66 11.42
C ASN A 138 1.36 16.87 10.63
N PRO A 139 0.93 17.93 11.34
CA PRO A 139 0.12 19.01 10.77
C PRO A 139 0.83 19.81 9.69
N ASP A 140 2.16 19.89 9.72
CA ASP A 140 2.96 20.67 8.75
C ASP A 140 3.50 19.84 7.58
N CYS A 141 3.27 18.52 7.56
CA CYS A 141 3.61 17.64 6.44
C CYS A 141 3.16 18.24 5.09
N GLN A 142 4.10 18.43 4.16
CA GLN A 142 3.81 18.90 2.81
C GLN A 142 3.89 17.76 1.79
N PHE A 143 3.06 17.85 0.75
CA PHE A 143 2.97 16.92 -0.37
C PHE A 143 3.55 17.51 -1.66
N MET A 144 4.20 18.68 -1.59
CA MET A 144 4.81 19.36 -2.74
C MET A 144 5.95 18.55 -3.38
N ASP A 145 6.63 17.71 -2.58
CA ASP A 145 7.67 16.76 -2.98
C ASP A 145 7.13 15.34 -3.27
N VAL A 146 5.84 15.08 -3.03
CA VAL A 146 5.21 13.77 -3.23
C VAL A 146 4.79 13.61 -4.69
N ASP A 147 5.30 12.58 -5.35
CA ASP A 147 5.04 12.30 -6.76
C ASP A 147 3.72 11.56 -6.98
N VAL A 148 3.36 10.64 -6.08
CA VAL A 148 2.14 9.82 -6.15
C VAL A 148 1.53 9.63 -4.76
N LEU A 149 0.21 9.75 -4.64
CA LEU A 149 -0.60 9.29 -3.51
C LEU A 149 -1.56 8.20 -4.00
N ALA A 150 -1.46 7.01 -3.42
CA ALA A 150 -2.25 5.84 -3.84
C ALA A 150 -2.55 4.89 -2.66
N ASP A 151 -3.64 4.13 -2.74
CA ASP A 151 -3.83 2.97 -1.88
C ASP A 151 -2.97 1.80 -2.40
N ARG A 152 -2.49 0.94 -1.49
CA ARG A 152 -1.78 -0.33 -1.80
C ARG A 152 -2.43 -1.11 -2.93
N ASN A 153 -3.77 -1.20 -2.94
CA ASN A 153 -4.50 -1.93 -3.97
C ASN A 153 -4.45 -1.27 -5.37
N ASN A 154 -4.28 0.05 -5.48
CA ASN A 154 -4.10 0.72 -6.77
C ASN A 154 -2.76 0.31 -7.39
N LEU A 155 -1.68 0.34 -6.60
CA LEU A 155 -0.34 -0.01 -7.05
C LEU A 155 -0.26 -1.49 -7.45
N ARG A 156 -0.91 -2.38 -6.69
CA ARG A 156 -1.07 -3.80 -7.06
C ARG A 156 -1.76 -3.97 -8.42
N VAL A 157 -2.94 -3.38 -8.61
CA VAL A 157 -3.69 -3.50 -9.88
C VAL A 157 -2.91 -2.96 -11.08
N LEU A 158 -2.16 -1.87 -10.90
CA LEU A 158 -1.28 -1.32 -11.95
C LEU A 158 -0.05 -2.20 -12.19
N LEU A 159 0.54 -2.80 -11.15
CA LEU A 159 1.61 -3.78 -11.26
C LEU A 159 1.16 -5.01 -12.06
N GLU A 160 -0.04 -5.52 -11.79
CA GLU A 160 -0.60 -6.65 -12.52
C GLU A 160 -0.85 -6.36 -14.01
N PHE A 161 -1.27 -5.13 -14.33
CA PHE A 161 -1.41 -4.68 -15.71
C PHE A 161 -0.05 -4.66 -16.44
N VAL A 162 1.00 -4.05 -15.86
CA VAL A 162 2.32 -3.98 -16.54
C VAL A 162 3.07 -5.31 -16.55
N GLN A 163 2.67 -6.28 -15.73
CA GLN A 163 3.06 -7.69 -15.79
C GLN A 163 2.30 -8.48 -16.88
N GLY A 164 1.40 -7.85 -17.64
CA GLY A 164 0.59 -8.51 -18.67
C GLY A 164 -0.47 -9.47 -18.14
N LYS A 165 -0.78 -9.48 -16.83
CA LYS A 165 -1.71 -10.45 -16.24
C LYS A 165 -3.13 -10.23 -16.75
N VAL A 166 -3.81 -11.32 -17.08
CA VAL A 166 -5.19 -11.34 -17.61
C VAL A 166 -6.22 -11.25 -16.46
N ASN A 167 -6.05 -10.23 -15.61
CA ASN A 167 -6.81 -10.04 -14.37
C ASN A 167 -8.03 -9.12 -14.56
N GLY A 168 -8.86 -9.01 -13.51
CA GLY A 168 -10.18 -8.38 -13.59
C GLY A 168 -10.16 -6.94 -14.14
N PRO A 169 -11.16 -6.53 -14.93
CA PRO A 169 -11.25 -5.17 -15.45
C PRO A 169 -11.53 -4.18 -14.32
N PHE A 170 -11.00 -2.96 -14.45
CA PHE A 170 -10.94 -1.99 -13.36
C PHE A 170 -11.15 -0.53 -13.81
N ARG A 171 -11.47 0.34 -12.84
CA ARG A 171 -11.48 1.80 -12.99
C ARG A 171 -10.73 2.47 -11.85
N LEU A 172 -9.89 3.43 -12.21
CA LEU A 172 -9.23 4.38 -11.31
C LEU A 172 -9.55 5.81 -11.77
N ASP A 173 -10.09 6.64 -10.89
CA ASP A 173 -10.14 8.08 -11.09
C ASP A 173 -8.75 8.66 -10.78
N LEU A 174 -8.16 9.39 -11.71
CA LEU A 174 -6.85 10.03 -11.58
C LEU A 174 -6.99 11.54 -11.45
N PHE A 175 -6.19 12.13 -10.57
CA PHE A 175 -6.13 13.57 -10.34
C PHE A 175 -4.69 14.04 -10.19
N LEU A 176 -4.40 15.28 -10.57
CA LEU A 176 -3.08 15.88 -10.41
C LEU A 176 -3.16 17.17 -9.59
N VAL A 177 -2.65 17.12 -8.36
CA VAL A 177 -2.53 18.28 -7.46
C VAL A 177 -1.10 18.78 -7.54
N TYR A 178 -0.89 19.89 -8.25
CA TYR A 178 0.43 20.39 -8.69
C TYR A 178 1.30 19.34 -9.41
N ASN A 179 2.10 18.58 -8.66
CA ASN A 179 2.97 17.50 -9.15
C ASN A 179 2.56 16.10 -8.64
N THR A 180 1.65 16.02 -7.67
CA THR A 180 1.22 14.79 -7.03
C THR A 180 0.08 14.11 -7.80
N LEU A 181 0.34 12.93 -8.34
CA LEU A 181 -0.69 12.07 -8.94
C LEU A 181 -1.47 11.38 -7.81
N ILE A 182 -2.73 11.76 -7.61
CA ILE A 182 -3.63 11.13 -6.64
C ILE A 182 -4.50 10.10 -7.37
N ILE A 183 -4.48 8.86 -6.89
CA ILE A 183 -5.19 7.72 -7.49
C ILE A 183 -6.35 7.30 -6.58
N VAL A 184 -7.58 7.25 -7.12
CA VAL A 184 -8.78 6.86 -6.39
C VAL A 184 -9.45 5.67 -7.07
N ARG A 185 -9.62 4.56 -6.35
CA ARG A 185 -10.32 3.36 -6.85
C ARG A 185 -11.80 3.67 -7.14
N LYS A 186 -12.42 3.07 -8.16
CA LYS A 186 -13.89 3.08 -8.35
C LYS A 186 -14.42 1.68 -8.66
N GLU A 187 -15.04 1.03 -7.67
CA GLU A 187 -15.57 -0.33 -7.82
C GLU A 187 -17.04 -0.38 -8.23
N ALA A 188 -17.30 -1.05 -9.36
CA ALA A 188 -18.64 -1.24 -9.93
C ALA A 188 -19.60 -2.09 -9.07
N GLY A 189 -19.07 -2.83 -8.09
CA GLY A 189 -19.88 -3.57 -7.12
C GLY A 189 -20.42 -2.69 -5.99
N GLY A 190 -19.85 -1.49 -5.79
CA GLY A 190 -19.74 -0.89 -4.48
C GLY A 190 -18.71 -1.62 -3.62
N TYR A 191 -18.35 -1.03 -2.48
CA TYR A 191 -17.31 -1.53 -1.57
C TYR A 191 -17.88 -2.47 -0.51
N TRP A 192 -18.72 -3.41 -0.96
CA TRP A 192 -19.45 -4.34 -0.11
C TRP A 192 -19.23 -5.79 -0.60
N LYS A 193 -18.75 -6.64 0.29
CA LYS A 193 -18.55 -8.07 0.09
C LYS A 193 -19.64 -8.83 0.84
N LEU A 194 -20.48 -9.57 0.12
CA LEU A 194 -21.32 -10.61 0.74
C LEU A 194 -20.48 -11.89 0.79
N SER A 195 -20.16 -12.36 2.01
CA SER A 195 -19.38 -13.59 2.21
C SER A 195 -20.30 -14.80 2.29
N ASP A 196 -19.91 -15.89 1.62
CA ASP A 196 -20.76 -17.06 1.37
C ASP A 196 -20.34 -18.31 2.17
N GLY A 197 -19.71 -18.09 3.33
CA GLY A 197 -19.24 -19.13 4.26
C GLY A 197 -17.97 -19.88 3.85
N LYS A 198 -17.38 -19.58 2.69
CA LYS A 198 -16.26 -20.36 2.13
C LYS A 198 -14.86 -19.79 2.41
N SER A 199 -14.76 -18.51 2.80
CA SER A 199 -13.53 -17.94 3.35
C SER A 199 -13.62 -17.92 4.88
N TYR A 200 -12.46 -17.80 5.54
CA TYR A 200 -12.34 -17.73 7.00
C TYR A 200 -11.44 -16.56 7.42
N GLY A 201 -11.23 -15.58 6.54
CA GLY A 201 -10.21 -14.53 6.71
C GLY A 201 -10.58 -13.57 7.83
N SER A 202 -11.79 -12.98 7.76
CA SER A 202 -12.26 -12.03 8.76
C SER A 202 -12.51 -12.67 10.11
N ASN A 203 -12.97 -13.93 10.13
CA ASN A 203 -13.04 -14.68 11.38
C ASN A 203 -11.65 -15.07 11.91
N PHE A 204 -10.65 -15.37 11.05
CA PHE A 204 -9.28 -15.60 11.49
C PHE A 204 -8.69 -14.33 12.12
N GLU A 205 -8.78 -13.18 11.44
CA GLU A 205 -8.41 -11.87 11.96
C GLU A 205 -9.07 -11.62 13.33
N ARG A 206 -10.37 -11.84 13.45
CA ARG A 206 -11.15 -11.61 14.70
C ARG A 206 -10.82 -12.56 15.85
N PHE A 207 -10.54 -13.85 15.58
CA PHE A 207 -10.30 -14.86 16.62
C PHE A 207 -8.82 -15.09 16.94
N PHE A 208 -7.90 -14.58 16.11
CA PHE A 208 -6.44 -14.65 16.33
C PHE A 208 -5.81 -13.27 16.64
N THR A 209 -6.64 -12.28 16.95
CA THR A 209 -6.19 -10.99 17.49
C THR A 209 -7.07 -10.54 18.66
N ARG A 210 -6.59 -9.55 19.41
CA ARG A 210 -7.35 -8.89 20.48
C ARG A 210 -7.11 -7.37 20.38
N PRO A 211 -8.17 -6.52 20.43
CA PRO A 211 -7.97 -5.08 20.55
C PRO A 211 -7.29 -4.72 21.88
N ALA A 212 -6.63 -3.57 21.92
CA ALA A 212 -6.14 -3.00 23.16
C ALA A 212 -7.28 -2.47 24.04
N GLU A 213 -6.99 -2.23 25.31
CA GLU A 213 -7.94 -1.68 26.28
C GLU A 213 -8.40 -0.28 25.84
N GLY A 214 -9.72 -0.08 25.82
CA GLY A 214 -10.34 1.14 25.29
C GLY A 214 -10.38 1.21 23.75
N MET A 215 -9.90 0.21 23.02
CA MET A 215 -9.95 0.12 21.55
C MET A 215 -10.90 -0.97 21.03
N GLU A 216 -11.81 -1.47 21.88
CA GLU A 216 -12.76 -2.53 21.56
C GLU A 216 -13.83 -2.11 20.53
N ASP A 217 -14.05 -0.79 20.38
CA ASP A 217 -14.92 -0.20 19.37
C ASP A 217 -14.17 0.30 18.12
N ALA A 218 -12.90 -0.11 17.94
CA ALA A 218 -12.15 0.11 16.71
C ALA A 218 -12.43 -0.98 15.66
N THR A 219 -12.36 -0.60 14.39
CA THR A 219 -12.32 -1.54 13.26
C THR A 219 -10.95 -1.50 12.58
N SER A 220 -10.88 -1.62 11.26
CA SER A 220 -9.63 -1.63 10.50
C SER A 220 -8.70 -0.44 10.79
N HIS A 221 -7.40 -0.76 10.94
CA HIS A 221 -6.31 0.20 11.13
C HIS A 221 -5.68 0.52 9.77
N TYR A 222 -5.64 1.80 9.42
CA TYR A 222 -5.00 2.30 8.20
C TYR A 222 -3.70 3.04 8.55
N ARG A 223 -2.65 2.80 7.76
CA ARG A 223 -1.41 3.59 7.78
C ARG A 223 -1.24 4.29 6.44
N ALA A 224 -0.72 5.51 6.46
CA ALA A 224 -0.19 6.21 5.30
C ALA A 224 1.31 6.44 5.51
N ILE A 225 2.12 5.85 4.63
CA ILE A 225 3.58 5.85 4.72
C ILE A 225 4.21 6.48 3.48
N ARG A 226 5.35 7.17 3.64
CA ARG A 226 6.12 7.77 2.54
C ARG A 226 7.44 7.02 2.34
N TYR A 227 7.77 6.68 1.09
CA TYR A 227 9.05 6.04 0.74
C TYR A 227 9.42 6.27 -0.74
N LYS A 228 10.66 5.93 -1.11
CA LYS A 228 11.12 5.97 -2.52
C LYS A 228 10.76 4.68 -3.27
N MET A 229 10.15 4.82 -4.44
CA MET A 229 9.89 3.74 -5.40
C MET A 229 10.65 4.03 -6.70
N GLY A 230 11.95 3.74 -6.70
CA GLY A 230 12.87 4.21 -7.73
C GLY A 230 12.92 5.74 -7.73
N PRO A 231 12.65 6.42 -8.86
CA PRO A 231 12.69 7.88 -8.94
C PRO A 231 11.49 8.58 -8.29
N LEU A 232 10.47 7.85 -7.82
CA LEU A 232 9.22 8.41 -7.31
C LEU A 232 9.21 8.46 -5.77
N ASN A 233 8.88 9.61 -5.21
CA ASN A 233 8.45 9.76 -3.82
C ASN A 233 6.96 9.37 -3.72
N VAL A 234 6.67 8.21 -3.14
CA VAL A 234 5.30 7.69 -3.07
C VAL A 234 4.77 7.74 -1.65
N VAL A 235 3.53 8.21 -1.50
CA VAL A 235 2.73 8.00 -0.29
C VAL A 235 1.76 6.87 -0.57
N VAL A 236 1.89 5.79 0.20
CA VAL A 236 1.05 4.60 0.08
C VAL A 236 0.20 4.45 1.33
N ARG A 237 -1.12 4.38 1.13
CA ARG A 237 -2.06 4.04 2.20
C ARG A 237 -2.45 2.57 2.14
N PHE A 238 -2.48 1.90 3.28
CA PHE A 238 -2.86 0.50 3.39
C PHE A 238 -3.57 0.19 4.71
N GLU A 239 -4.27 -0.93 4.71
CA GLU A 239 -4.86 -1.55 5.89
C GLU A 239 -3.83 -2.51 6.48
N ALA A 240 -3.54 -2.42 7.78
CA ALA A 240 -2.65 -3.32 8.49
C ALA A 240 -3.49 -4.24 9.39
N ASP A 241 -3.32 -5.56 9.22
CA ASP A 241 -4.23 -6.56 9.77
C ASP A 241 -4.05 -6.71 11.31
N ALA A 242 -2.80 -6.70 11.79
CA ALA A 242 -2.46 -6.84 13.21
C ALA A 242 -1.07 -6.25 13.55
N TYR A 243 -0.67 -6.36 14.82
CA TYR A 243 0.73 -6.23 15.25
C TYR A 243 1.20 -7.38 16.13
N ASP A 244 2.52 -7.55 16.23
CA ASP A 244 3.19 -8.61 16.99
C ASP A 244 4.38 -8.05 17.78
N ASP A 245 4.31 -8.15 19.11
CA ASP A 245 5.35 -7.70 20.04
C ASP A 245 6.56 -8.66 20.14
N GLY A 246 6.57 -9.75 19.35
CA GLY A 246 7.75 -10.57 19.09
C GLY A 246 8.75 -9.95 18.08
N ALA A 247 8.73 -8.64 17.87
CA ALA A 247 9.61 -7.87 17.00
C ALA A 247 9.95 -6.51 17.63
N SER A 248 10.97 -5.81 17.09
CA SER A 248 11.55 -4.61 17.72
C SER A 248 10.49 -3.57 18.11
N ASP A 249 10.51 -3.15 19.38
CA ASP A 249 9.68 -2.08 19.94
C ASP A 249 10.28 -0.68 19.72
N GLU A 250 11.49 -0.59 19.16
CA GLU A 250 12.11 0.67 18.76
C GLU A 250 11.30 1.36 17.65
N LEU A 251 10.74 2.53 17.97
CA LEU A 251 10.09 3.42 17.00
C LEU A 251 11.14 4.02 16.05
N THR A 252 10.85 4.03 14.74
CA THR A 252 11.68 4.79 13.79
C THR A 252 11.67 6.29 14.15
N PRO A 253 12.65 7.11 13.70
CA PRO A 253 12.64 8.55 13.94
C PRO A 253 11.35 9.25 13.47
N SER A 254 10.69 8.73 12.43
CA SER A 254 9.40 9.25 11.97
C SER A 254 8.25 8.97 12.95
N GLU A 255 8.24 7.78 13.54
CA GLU A 255 7.22 7.34 14.49
C GLU A 255 7.41 8.00 15.86
N ALA A 256 8.66 8.13 16.31
CA ALA A 256 9.00 8.87 17.54
C ALA A 256 8.62 10.35 17.47
N VAL A 257 8.75 11.00 16.29
CA VAL A 257 8.22 12.36 16.06
C VAL A 257 6.69 12.35 16.08
N ALA A 258 6.04 11.38 15.43
CA ALA A 258 4.58 11.28 15.36
C ALA A 258 3.90 10.99 16.72
N VAL A 259 4.63 10.49 17.73
CA VAL A 259 4.15 10.40 19.13
C VAL A 259 3.92 11.78 19.77
N SER A 260 4.45 12.86 19.20
CA SER A 260 4.52 14.18 19.83
C SER A 260 3.43 15.18 19.38
N GLY A 261 2.15 14.98 19.74
CA GLY A 261 1.19 16.10 19.74
C GLY A 261 -0.32 15.80 19.76
N GLY A 262 -1.09 16.68 20.45
CA GLY A 262 -2.56 16.71 20.38
C GLY A 262 -3.21 17.66 21.42
N PRO A 263 -3.99 18.70 21.01
CA PRO A 263 -4.68 19.61 21.93
C PRO A 263 -6.05 19.08 22.42
N ALA A 264 -6.65 19.76 23.42
CA ALA A 264 -7.46 19.11 24.45
C ALA A 264 -9.01 19.31 24.44
N GLU A 265 -9.65 19.85 23.39
CA GLU A 265 -11.10 20.16 23.41
C GLU A 265 -11.96 19.48 22.31
N LYS A 266 -13.28 19.38 22.55
CA LYS A 266 -14.28 18.65 21.74
C LYS A 266 -15.53 19.50 21.40
N PRO A 267 -16.00 19.51 20.14
CA PRO A 267 -17.37 19.93 19.76
C PRO A 267 -18.26 18.76 19.27
N HIS A 268 -19.53 19.05 18.96
CA HIS A 268 -20.59 18.08 18.61
C HIS A 268 -21.11 18.21 17.15
N LEU A 269 -21.92 17.26 16.65
CA LEU A 269 -22.10 17.01 15.21
C LEU A 269 -23.54 16.68 14.74
N MET A 270 -23.77 16.75 13.41
CA MET A 270 -24.92 16.20 12.67
C MET A 270 -24.50 15.68 11.29
N TYR A 271 -25.30 14.77 10.68
CA TYR A 271 -25.03 13.93 9.49
C TYR A 271 -24.42 14.55 8.21
N ARG A 272 -24.27 15.87 8.09
CA ARG A 272 -23.25 16.50 7.22
C ARG A 272 -21.86 16.47 7.90
N ALA A 273 -21.58 15.42 8.66
CA ALA A 273 -20.58 15.46 9.72
C ALA A 273 -19.15 15.50 9.14
N PRO A 274 -18.33 16.54 9.45
CA PRO A 274 -16.89 16.40 9.31
C PRO A 274 -16.40 15.20 10.13
N ILE A 275 -15.27 14.62 9.74
CA ILE A 275 -14.78 13.41 10.39
C ILE A 275 -14.36 13.74 11.83
N ARG A 276 -14.99 13.05 12.79
CA ARG A 276 -14.69 13.17 14.22
C ARG A 276 -13.38 12.44 14.49
N VAL A 277 -12.32 13.20 14.77
CA VAL A 277 -11.08 12.65 15.33
C VAL A 277 -11.26 12.48 16.84
N LEU A 278 -11.03 11.28 17.35
CA LEU A 278 -10.82 11.03 18.78
C LEU A 278 -9.37 10.59 18.99
N GLN A 279 -8.68 11.18 19.95
CA GLN A 279 -7.33 10.76 20.32
C GLN A 279 -7.42 9.46 21.14
N LYS A 280 -7.07 8.32 20.54
CA LYS A 280 -7.16 6.96 21.10
C LYS A 280 -6.16 6.03 20.41
N GLY A 281 -5.69 5.00 21.12
CA GLY A 281 -4.66 4.06 20.65
C GLY A 281 -3.25 4.65 20.68
N HIS A 282 -2.24 3.85 20.34
CA HIS A 282 -0.84 4.27 20.29
C HIS A 282 -0.12 3.89 19.00
N ILE A 283 0.96 4.60 18.68
CA ILE A 283 1.81 4.27 17.53
C ILE A 283 2.63 3.03 17.85
N VAL A 284 2.18 1.90 17.31
CA VAL A 284 2.97 0.66 17.26
C VAL A 284 4.06 0.80 16.16
N PRO A 285 5.32 0.37 16.38
CA PRO A 285 6.37 0.42 15.36
C PRO A 285 6.01 -0.33 14.08
N THR A 286 6.47 0.18 12.93
CA THR A 286 6.23 -0.47 11.62
C THR A 286 6.91 -1.83 11.53
N ALA A 287 8.01 -2.05 12.25
CA ALA A 287 8.68 -3.34 12.40
C ALA A 287 7.81 -4.42 13.07
N GLN A 288 6.80 -4.04 13.88
CA GLN A 288 5.85 -4.96 14.52
C GLN A 288 4.58 -5.19 13.68
N MET A 289 4.41 -4.53 12.54
CA MET A 289 3.20 -4.70 11.71
C MET A 289 3.15 -6.09 11.09
N ALA A 290 1.98 -6.73 11.20
CA ALA A 290 1.73 -8.08 10.73
C ALA A 290 0.56 -8.14 9.74
N GLU A 291 0.78 -8.85 8.64
CA GLU A 291 -0.27 -9.27 7.70
C GLU A 291 -0.78 -10.66 8.10
N LEU A 292 -2.10 -10.85 8.14
CA LEU A 292 -2.76 -12.10 8.53
C LEU A 292 -3.39 -12.77 7.32
N LYS A 293 -3.10 -14.05 7.07
CA LYS A 293 -3.68 -14.77 5.91
C LYS A 293 -4.07 -16.22 6.24
N THR A 294 -5.27 -16.62 5.86
CA THR A 294 -5.70 -18.03 5.90
C THR A 294 -5.29 -18.75 4.61
N GLN A 295 -4.72 -19.95 4.70
CA GLN A 295 -4.50 -20.82 3.55
C GLN A 295 -4.90 -22.27 3.89
N VAL A 296 -5.59 -22.94 2.97
CA VAL A 296 -5.90 -24.38 3.10
C VAL A 296 -4.59 -25.16 3.35
N ARG A 297 -4.66 -26.22 4.15
CA ARG A 297 -3.55 -27.18 4.33
C ARG A 297 -3.17 -27.73 2.95
N LYS A 298 -1.91 -27.53 2.59
CA LYS A 298 -1.31 -28.09 1.38
C LYS A 298 -0.36 -29.24 1.78
N PRO A 299 -0.09 -30.21 0.88
CA PRO A 299 1.10 -31.05 0.96
C PRO A 299 2.38 -30.21 1.06
N GLU A 300 3.46 -30.82 1.57
CA GLU A 300 4.78 -30.20 1.59
C GLU A 300 5.31 -29.93 0.17
N GLY A 301 6.25 -29.00 0.04
CA GLY A 301 6.76 -28.52 -1.25
C GLY A 301 5.83 -27.61 -2.06
N GLN A 302 4.53 -27.52 -1.74
CA GLN A 302 3.63 -26.61 -2.47
C GLN A 302 3.86 -25.13 -2.12
N PRO A 303 3.64 -24.20 -3.08
CA PRO A 303 3.95 -22.79 -2.90
C PRO A 303 3.20 -22.12 -1.73
N HIS A 304 3.91 -21.21 -1.06
CA HIS A 304 3.46 -20.35 0.04
C HIS A 304 2.23 -19.49 -0.35
N VAL A 305 1.68 -18.76 0.61
CA VAL A 305 0.66 -17.74 0.30
C VAL A 305 1.26 -16.61 -0.54
N ALA A 306 0.59 -16.30 -1.66
CA ALA A 306 0.95 -15.25 -2.61
C ALA A 306 0.46 -13.89 -2.10
N CYS A 307 1.31 -13.22 -1.32
CA CYS A 307 1.04 -11.89 -0.75
C CYS A 307 2.27 -10.97 -0.69
N MET A 308 3.38 -11.33 -1.34
CA MET A 308 4.62 -10.54 -1.29
C MET A 308 4.46 -9.14 -1.88
N ASP A 309 3.51 -8.96 -2.80
CA ASP A 309 3.08 -7.65 -3.29
C ASP A 309 2.39 -6.81 -2.21
N GLN A 310 1.54 -7.41 -1.37
CA GLN A 310 0.88 -6.74 -0.24
C GLN A 310 1.89 -6.33 0.84
N LEU A 311 2.82 -7.23 1.17
CA LEU A 311 3.90 -6.99 2.11
C LEU A 311 4.85 -5.87 1.61
N TRP A 312 5.29 -5.95 0.34
CA TRP A 312 6.23 -4.99 -0.23
C TRP A 312 5.65 -3.58 -0.37
N PHE A 313 4.38 -3.44 -0.80
CA PHE A 313 3.72 -2.13 -0.86
C PHE A 313 3.25 -1.60 0.50
N GLY A 314 2.99 -2.47 1.48
CA GLY A 314 2.68 -2.09 2.86
C GLY A 314 3.91 -1.81 3.72
N ARG A 315 5.10 -2.21 3.26
CA ARG A 315 6.34 -2.25 4.05
C ARG A 315 6.19 -3.08 5.34
N THR A 316 5.46 -4.19 5.23
CA THR A 316 5.09 -5.12 6.31
C THR A 316 5.91 -6.40 6.16
N SER A 317 6.82 -6.73 7.08
CA SER A 317 7.62 -7.97 6.97
C SER A 317 6.99 -9.18 7.65
N ILE A 318 6.29 -9.00 8.79
CA ILE A 318 5.71 -10.11 9.55
C ILE A 318 4.45 -10.64 8.84
N LEU A 319 4.39 -11.96 8.68
CA LEU A 319 3.26 -12.67 8.09
C LEU A 319 2.86 -13.84 8.99
N PHE A 320 1.58 -13.89 9.39
CA PHE A 320 0.99 -15.08 10.00
C PHE A 320 0.11 -15.80 9.00
N THR A 321 0.47 -17.05 8.67
CA THR A 321 -0.35 -17.93 7.83
C THR A 321 -1.09 -18.96 8.67
N GLY A 322 -2.41 -18.80 8.81
CA GLY A 322 -3.29 -19.80 9.41
C GLY A 322 -3.57 -20.94 8.45
N ARG A 323 -3.06 -22.15 8.77
CA ARG A 323 -3.28 -23.37 7.98
C ARG A 323 -4.53 -24.10 8.44
N TYR A 324 -5.58 -24.09 7.62
CA TYR A 324 -6.87 -24.70 7.94
C TYR A 324 -7.20 -25.91 7.08
N GLU A 325 -7.96 -26.84 7.63
CA GLU A 325 -8.46 -28.04 6.96
C GLU A 325 -9.60 -27.70 5.98
N ALA A 326 -9.59 -28.34 4.80
CA ALA A 326 -10.49 -28.00 3.71
C ALA A 326 -11.96 -28.28 4.09
N GLY A 327 -12.81 -27.26 4.00
CA GLY A 327 -14.26 -27.37 4.26
C GLY A 327 -14.68 -27.41 5.74
N THR A 328 -13.77 -27.56 6.69
CA THR A 328 -14.12 -27.68 8.13
C THR A 328 -13.89 -26.40 8.95
N GLY A 329 -13.13 -25.43 8.43
CA GLY A 329 -12.73 -24.22 9.15
C GLY A 329 -11.75 -24.46 10.30
N LYS A 330 -11.28 -25.69 10.47
CA LYS A 330 -10.39 -26.09 11.56
C LYS A 330 -8.95 -25.64 11.27
N VAL A 331 -8.50 -24.58 11.93
CA VAL A 331 -7.10 -24.13 11.93
C VAL A 331 -6.26 -25.14 12.70
N LEU A 332 -5.30 -25.75 12.01
CA LEU A 332 -4.45 -26.82 12.54
C LEU A 332 -3.07 -26.32 13.00
N ARG A 333 -2.54 -25.28 12.33
CA ARG A 333 -1.19 -24.73 12.59
C ARG A 333 -1.14 -23.27 12.17
N ILE A 334 -0.45 -22.45 12.96
CA ILE A 334 0.06 -21.14 12.52
C ILE A 334 1.49 -21.29 12.00
N ILE A 335 1.82 -20.55 10.96
CA ILE A 335 3.19 -20.28 10.53
C ILE A 335 3.41 -18.77 10.72
N ARG A 336 4.25 -18.38 11.68
CA ARG A 336 4.85 -17.04 11.73
C ARG A 336 6.05 -17.02 10.79
N GLU A 337 6.16 -16.00 9.98
CA GLU A 337 7.27 -15.77 9.06
C GLU A 337 7.68 -14.29 9.16
N ASP A 338 8.95 -14.01 9.45
CA ASP A 338 9.53 -12.74 8.98
C ASP A 338 9.88 -12.96 7.51
N ALA A 339 9.13 -12.30 6.63
CA ALA A 339 9.20 -12.55 5.21
C ALA A 339 10.31 -11.72 4.51
N GLN A 340 11.16 -10.95 5.20
CA GLN A 340 12.18 -10.09 4.58
C GLN A 340 12.96 -10.79 3.43
N GLU A 341 13.50 -11.99 3.66
CA GLU A 341 14.19 -12.76 2.61
C GLU A 341 13.29 -13.09 1.42
N ARG A 342 12.03 -13.47 1.66
CA ARG A 342 11.08 -13.88 0.60
C ARG A 342 10.54 -12.67 -0.16
N ILE A 343 10.39 -11.53 0.52
CA ILE A 343 10.06 -10.22 -0.05
C ILE A 343 11.22 -9.75 -0.93
N LYS A 344 12.48 -9.87 -0.50
CA LYS A 344 13.65 -9.50 -1.31
C LYS A 344 13.79 -10.40 -2.54
N LYS A 345 13.69 -11.73 -2.38
CA LYS A 345 13.66 -12.67 -3.50
C LYS A 345 12.49 -12.41 -4.45
N TRP A 346 11.34 -11.93 -3.96
CA TRP A 346 10.24 -11.48 -4.81
C TRP A 346 10.55 -10.18 -5.55
N GLU A 347 11.07 -9.16 -4.87
CA GLU A 347 11.48 -7.87 -5.43
C GLU A 347 12.46 -8.04 -6.60
N ASP A 348 13.50 -8.86 -6.41
CA ASP A 348 14.51 -9.13 -7.44
C ASP A 348 13.88 -9.80 -8.68
N ASN A 349 13.00 -10.79 -8.46
CA ASN A 349 12.23 -11.44 -9.52
C ASN A 349 11.14 -10.55 -10.16
N GLN A 350 10.80 -9.40 -9.57
CA GLN A 350 9.79 -8.46 -10.08
C GLN A 350 10.36 -7.15 -10.64
N GLN A 351 11.69 -7.02 -10.77
CA GLN A 351 12.32 -5.77 -11.22
C GLN A 351 11.83 -5.25 -12.57
N GLU A 352 11.39 -6.08 -13.52
CA GLU A 352 10.77 -5.56 -14.74
C GLU A 352 9.41 -4.92 -14.44
N GLY A 353 8.49 -5.63 -13.78
CA GLY A 353 7.17 -5.14 -13.44
C GLY A 353 7.19 -3.91 -12.54
N LEU A 354 8.07 -3.88 -11.53
CA LEU A 354 8.26 -2.72 -10.67
C LEU A 354 8.76 -1.50 -11.45
N ARG A 355 9.80 -1.66 -12.29
CA ARG A 355 10.32 -0.54 -13.10
C ARG A 355 9.31 -0.06 -14.14
N LYS A 356 8.52 -0.96 -14.73
CA LYS A 356 7.38 -0.60 -15.59
C LYS A 356 6.29 0.14 -14.82
N LEU A 357 5.98 -0.24 -13.57
CA LEU A 357 5.01 0.48 -12.73
C LEU A 357 5.43 1.94 -12.49
N ALA A 358 6.69 2.19 -12.11
CA ALA A 358 7.20 3.55 -11.95
C ALA A 358 7.21 4.34 -13.27
N GLY A 359 7.50 3.67 -14.40
CA GLY A 359 7.38 4.25 -15.74
C GLY A 359 5.94 4.63 -16.09
N LEU A 360 4.97 3.76 -15.81
CA LEU A 360 3.54 4.00 -16.03
C LEU A 360 3.03 5.16 -15.18
N LEU A 361 3.35 5.20 -13.88
CA LEU A 361 2.96 6.30 -12.99
C LEU A 361 3.54 7.64 -13.46
N SER A 362 4.80 7.64 -13.91
CA SER A 362 5.45 8.80 -14.52
C SER A 362 4.76 9.24 -15.82
N ARG A 363 4.42 8.28 -16.70
CA ARG A 363 3.69 8.51 -17.97
C ARG A 363 2.30 9.09 -17.70
N LEU A 364 1.49 8.44 -16.86
CA LEU A 364 0.13 8.90 -16.48
C LEU A 364 0.17 10.32 -15.92
N ARG A 365 1.10 10.62 -15.02
CA ARG A 365 1.30 11.98 -14.51
C ARG A 365 1.68 12.98 -15.61
N GLY A 366 2.54 12.60 -16.54
CA GLY A 366 2.87 13.41 -17.72
C GLY A 366 1.64 13.72 -18.58
N LEU A 367 0.79 12.72 -18.83
CA LEU A 367 -0.47 12.88 -19.58
C LEU A 367 -1.47 13.79 -18.83
N LEU A 368 -1.55 13.69 -17.48
CA LEU A 368 -2.36 14.62 -16.68
C LEU A 368 -1.81 16.05 -16.69
N LYS A 369 -0.48 16.26 -16.75
CA LYS A 369 0.14 17.60 -16.91
C LYS A 369 -0.24 18.29 -18.23
N GLN A 370 -0.56 17.53 -19.27
CA GLN A 370 -1.00 18.05 -20.57
C GLN A 370 -2.48 18.48 -20.58
N GLN A 371 -3.27 18.09 -19.57
CA GLN A 371 -4.70 18.42 -19.53
C GLN A 371 -4.96 19.90 -19.21
N GLN A 372 -5.98 20.47 -19.86
CA GLN A 372 -6.35 21.88 -19.75
C GLN A 372 -7.18 22.18 -18.49
N GLY A 373 -7.10 23.44 -18.04
CA GLY A 373 -7.81 23.98 -16.89
C GLY A 373 -7.11 23.74 -15.54
N PRO A 374 -7.60 24.37 -14.45
CA PRO A 374 -6.99 24.29 -13.12
C PRO A 374 -7.17 22.92 -12.47
N LEU A 375 -8.28 22.22 -12.78
CA LEU A 375 -8.51 20.85 -12.37
C LEU A 375 -8.08 19.89 -13.47
N ARG A 376 -7.00 19.15 -13.20
CA ARG A 376 -6.44 18.12 -14.08
C ARG A 376 -6.82 16.74 -13.53
N SER A 377 -7.79 16.12 -14.19
CA SER A 377 -8.29 14.80 -13.83
C SER A 377 -8.68 14.01 -15.08
N ALA A 378 -8.67 12.69 -14.96
CA ALA A 378 -8.95 11.74 -16.03
C ALA A 378 -9.46 10.43 -15.42
N VAL A 379 -10.10 9.58 -16.22
CA VAL A 379 -10.51 8.23 -15.79
C VAL A 379 -9.65 7.20 -16.50
N LEU A 380 -8.92 6.39 -15.74
CA LEU A 380 -8.14 5.27 -16.26
C LEU A 380 -8.96 3.99 -16.12
N VAL A 381 -9.18 3.29 -17.23
CA VAL A 381 -10.04 2.11 -17.30
C VAL A 381 -9.29 0.97 -17.97
N ARG A 382 -9.40 -0.24 -17.42
CA ARG A 382 -9.13 -1.48 -18.16
C ARG A 382 -10.47 -2.16 -18.43
N GLU A 383 -10.95 -2.10 -19.67
CA GLU A 383 -12.30 -2.56 -20.02
C GLU A 383 -12.39 -4.10 -20.10
N ASP A 384 -11.37 -4.74 -20.69
CA ASP A 384 -11.25 -6.20 -20.80
C ASP A 384 -10.00 -6.75 -20.09
N LYS A 385 -10.09 -8.00 -19.61
CA LYS A 385 -9.07 -8.59 -18.72
C LYS A 385 -7.65 -8.61 -19.27
N GLY A 386 -7.49 -8.81 -20.58
CA GLY A 386 -6.19 -8.84 -21.26
C GLY A 386 -5.82 -7.52 -21.93
N GLY A 387 -6.79 -6.61 -22.10
CA GLY A 387 -6.62 -5.42 -22.94
C GLY A 387 -5.78 -4.29 -22.31
N PRO A 388 -5.61 -3.18 -23.06
CA PRO A 388 -4.93 -1.97 -22.61
C PRO A 388 -5.59 -1.32 -21.39
N VAL A 389 -4.86 -0.40 -20.77
CA VAL A 389 -5.50 0.69 -20.01
C VAL A 389 -5.78 1.88 -20.93
N VAL A 390 -7.00 2.37 -20.88
CA VAL A 390 -7.50 3.52 -21.65
C VAL A 390 -7.66 4.70 -20.69
N LEU A 391 -7.04 5.83 -21.03
CA LEU A 391 -7.19 7.09 -20.31
C LEU A 391 -8.26 7.93 -21.01
N ARG A 392 -9.37 8.22 -20.32
CA ARG A 392 -10.50 9.02 -20.79
C ARG A 392 -10.57 10.39 -20.11
N SER A 393 -11.26 11.35 -20.73
CA SER A 393 -11.66 12.59 -20.05
C SER A 393 -12.52 12.30 -18.82
N MET A 394 -12.40 13.14 -17.79
CA MET A 394 -13.36 13.18 -16.68
C MET A 394 -14.28 14.37 -16.91
N ASP A 395 -15.57 14.11 -17.10
CA ASP A 395 -16.51 15.11 -17.58
C ASP A 395 -17.01 16.00 -16.44
N MET A 396 -17.24 15.42 -15.26
CA MET A 396 -17.55 16.12 -14.02
C MET A 396 -16.28 16.30 -13.19
N LYS A 397 -15.46 17.29 -13.59
CA LYS A 397 -14.24 17.67 -12.86
C LYS A 397 -14.55 18.01 -11.40
N LYS A 398 -13.81 17.37 -10.49
CA LYS A 398 -13.98 17.43 -9.03
C LYS A 398 -12.61 17.46 -8.36
N HIS A 399 -12.54 18.01 -7.14
CA HIS A 399 -11.32 17.96 -6.33
C HIS A 399 -11.11 16.55 -5.77
N ALA A 400 -9.85 16.12 -5.68
CA ALA A 400 -9.47 14.84 -5.08
C ALA A 400 -9.34 14.87 -3.55
N VAL A 401 -9.24 16.09 -3.01
CA VAL A 401 -8.88 16.43 -1.63
C VAL A 401 -9.63 17.72 -1.29
N ASP A 402 -10.17 17.82 -0.07
CA ASP A 402 -10.91 19.00 0.36
C ASP A 402 -10.03 20.26 0.45
N ARG A 403 -10.66 21.42 0.30
CA ARG A 403 -9.96 22.71 0.15
C ARG A 403 -9.02 23.02 1.31
N GLU A 404 -9.41 22.70 2.54
CA GLU A 404 -8.59 22.93 3.74
C GLU A 404 -7.28 22.12 3.73
N PHE A 405 -7.35 20.84 3.38
CA PHE A 405 -6.18 19.98 3.28
C PHE A 405 -5.28 20.36 2.10
N PHE A 406 -5.86 20.78 0.98
CA PHE A 406 -5.09 21.36 -0.12
C PHE A 406 -4.31 22.62 0.32
N GLN A 407 -4.96 23.54 1.05
CA GLN A 407 -4.33 24.75 1.57
C GLN A 407 -3.31 24.48 2.70
N LYS A 408 -3.48 23.38 3.46
CA LYS A 408 -2.57 22.98 4.55
C LYS A 408 -1.33 22.21 4.08
N HIS A 409 -1.50 21.29 3.12
CA HIS A 409 -0.49 20.30 2.75
C HIS A 409 0.12 20.49 1.34
N TRP A 410 -0.38 21.41 0.53
CA TRP A 410 0.28 21.85 -0.72
C TRP A 410 0.56 23.37 -0.68
N ARG A 411 1.20 23.83 0.40
CA ARG A 411 1.68 25.21 0.51
C ARG A 411 2.80 25.42 -0.49
N ARG A 412 2.65 26.39 -1.39
CA ARG A 412 3.81 27.06 -1.98
C ARG A 412 4.39 27.97 -0.91
N GLU A 413 5.67 27.83 -0.61
CA GLU A 413 6.38 28.87 0.13
C GLU A 413 6.22 30.21 -0.62
N PRO A 414 6.09 31.33 0.08
CA PRO A 414 6.25 32.64 -0.53
C PRO A 414 7.68 32.72 -1.08
N GLN A 415 7.83 32.56 -2.39
CA GLN A 415 9.11 32.65 -3.07
C GLN A 415 9.74 34.01 -2.67
N PRO A 416 10.88 34.02 -1.95
CA PRO A 416 11.34 35.22 -1.28
C PRO A 416 11.57 36.31 -2.32
N TYR A 417 10.82 37.40 -2.19
CA TYR A 417 10.93 38.54 -3.09
C TYR A 417 12.28 39.20 -2.87
N ALA A 418 13.29 38.72 -3.60
CA ALA A 418 14.58 39.38 -3.72
C ALA A 418 14.30 40.77 -4.30
N PRO A 419 14.49 41.86 -3.53
CA PRO A 419 14.20 43.19 -4.03
C PRO A 419 15.16 43.47 -5.18
N GLN A 420 14.64 43.58 -6.40
CA GLN A 420 15.44 44.06 -7.51
C GLN A 420 15.77 45.52 -7.23
N PHE A 421 16.97 45.75 -6.69
CA PHE A 421 17.56 47.07 -6.52
C PHE A 421 17.79 47.69 -7.90
N GLY A 422 16.72 48.30 -8.43
CA GLY A 422 16.76 49.09 -9.64
C GLY A 422 17.65 50.31 -9.42
N GLY A 423 18.91 50.22 -9.86
CA GLY A 423 19.85 51.33 -9.84
C GLY A 423 19.24 52.55 -10.56
N PRO A 424 19.25 53.76 -9.96
CA PRO A 424 18.59 54.92 -10.55
C PRO A 424 19.18 55.30 -11.92
N ARG A 425 18.40 55.12 -13.00
CA ARG A 425 18.69 55.71 -14.31
C ARG A 425 18.35 57.20 -14.29
N GLY A 426 19.31 58.05 -13.96
CA GLY A 426 19.14 59.50 -13.97
C GLY A 426 19.31 60.10 -15.37
N HIS A 427 18.28 60.78 -15.88
CA HIS A 427 18.37 61.69 -17.04
C HIS A 427 17.25 62.75 -16.96
N GLY A 428 17.52 63.97 -17.46
CA GLY A 428 16.47 64.79 -18.10
C GLY A 428 15.67 65.80 -17.26
N GLN A 429 16.35 66.82 -16.70
CA GLN A 429 15.93 68.22 -16.52
C GLN A 429 14.44 68.69 -16.59
N GLN A 430 14.14 69.69 -15.75
CA GLN A 430 13.08 70.74 -15.87
C GLN A 430 11.62 70.26 -15.63
N ARG A 431 10.68 71.07 -15.09
CA ARG A 431 10.68 72.52 -14.78
C ARG A 431 9.65 72.90 -13.69
N GLY A 432 10.01 73.80 -12.77
CA GLY A 432 9.08 74.75 -12.09
C GLY A 432 8.21 74.26 -10.92
N GLY A 433 8.08 75.11 -9.89
CA GLY A 433 7.13 74.95 -8.77
C GLY A 433 7.66 75.46 -7.42
N ARG A 434 7.12 76.57 -6.89
CA ARG A 434 7.45 77.08 -5.54
C ARG A 434 6.41 76.58 -4.52
N GLY A 435 6.87 76.17 -3.34
CA GLY A 435 6.09 75.88 -2.13
C GLY A 435 7.00 76.03 -0.91
N MET A 436 6.46 76.41 0.26
CA MET A 436 7.28 77.02 1.33
C MET A 436 6.79 76.67 2.75
N PHE A 437 7.73 76.57 3.71
CA PHE A 437 7.52 76.27 5.15
C PHE A 437 7.01 74.84 5.48
N ASN A 438 7.26 74.24 6.66
CA ASN A 438 8.14 74.62 7.78
C ASN A 438 8.70 73.37 8.51
N ALA A 439 9.68 73.56 9.41
CA ALA A 439 10.11 72.55 10.39
C ALA A 439 10.09 73.12 11.82
N PRO A 440 9.91 72.28 12.86
CA PRO A 440 11.04 71.96 13.75
C PRO A 440 11.11 70.44 14.08
N ARG A 441 12.27 69.79 14.27
CA ARG A 441 13.43 70.00 15.17
C ARG A 441 13.22 69.58 16.64
N GLY A 442 13.65 68.36 16.94
CA GLY A 442 14.16 67.82 18.21
C GLY A 442 14.89 66.50 17.86
N ALA A 443 16.16 66.21 18.20
CA ALA A 443 16.93 66.40 19.44
C ALA A 443 16.42 65.52 20.60
N GLN A 444 17.23 64.67 21.26
CA GLN A 444 18.66 64.36 21.04
C GLN A 444 19.06 63.04 21.75
N ASN A 445 20.31 62.59 21.53
CA ASN A 445 21.10 61.67 22.36
C ASN A 445 20.69 60.19 22.51
N ALA A 446 21.55 59.32 21.99
CA ALA A 446 21.85 58.01 22.59
C ALA A 446 23.09 58.14 23.49
N PRO A 447 23.35 57.15 24.36
CA PRO A 447 24.72 56.68 24.58
C PRO A 447 24.88 55.18 24.28
N ARG A 448 26.14 54.70 24.21
CA ARG A 448 26.52 53.39 23.67
C ARG A 448 27.54 52.69 24.58
N GLY A 449 27.25 51.46 25.02
CA GLY A 449 28.17 50.58 25.76
C GLY A 449 27.39 49.53 26.57
N GLY A 450 27.96 48.36 26.89
CA GLY A 450 29.25 47.81 26.44
C GLY A 450 29.74 46.64 27.31
N TYR A 451 29.80 45.43 26.73
CA TYR A 451 30.41 44.19 27.26
C TYR A 451 29.89 43.61 28.60
N GLY A 452 29.75 42.27 28.65
CA GLY A 452 29.52 41.53 29.90
C GLY A 452 28.77 40.21 29.71
N ASN A 453 29.50 39.09 29.54
CA ASN A 453 28.90 37.76 29.33
C ASN A 453 29.35 36.78 30.43
N PRO A 454 28.47 36.37 31.37
CA PRO A 454 28.79 35.35 32.38
C PRO A 454 28.75 33.91 31.82
N ARG A 455 29.47 32.98 32.46
CA ARG A 455 29.48 31.54 32.13
C ARG A 455 28.79 30.71 33.22
N GLY A 456 28.13 29.63 32.81
CA GLY A 456 27.66 28.51 33.64
C GLY A 456 27.05 27.43 32.74
N ALA A 457 27.57 26.21 32.50
CA ALA A 457 28.59 25.35 33.13
C ALA A 457 28.07 24.23 34.06
N HIS A 458 27.37 23.24 33.49
CA HIS A 458 27.34 21.84 33.94
C HIS A 458 27.37 20.94 32.67
N ASN A 459 28.48 20.24 32.41
CA ASN A 459 28.84 18.88 32.89
C ASN A 459 28.09 17.75 32.19
N VAL A 460 28.83 17.00 31.35
CA VAL A 460 28.42 15.75 30.69
C VAL A 460 29.46 14.67 31.01
N PRO A 461 29.08 13.48 31.53
CA PRO A 461 30.02 12.39 31.76
C PRO A 461 30.60 11.82 30.45
N ARG A 462 31.87 11.38 30.51
CA ARG A 462 32.66 10.96 29.34
C ARG A 462 32.98 9.46 29.40
N GLY A 463 32.35 8.66 28.54
CA GLY A 463 32.72 7.27 28.27
C GLY A 463 33.38 7.15 26.89
N ALA A 464 34.41 6.30 26.75
CA ALA A 464 35.15 6.18 25.50
C ALA A 464 35.80 4.79 25.33
N HIS A 465 36.06 4.43 24.07
CA HIS A 465 36.75 3.21 23.60
C HIS A 465 35.92 1.91 23.74
N ASN A 466 35.99 0.93 22.84
CA ASN A 466 36.93 0.70 21.73
C ASN A 466 36.22 0.32 20.40
N ALA A 467 36.94 0.47 19.28
CA ALA A 467 36.56 -0.09 17.98
C ALA A 467 37.81 -0.69 17.29
N PRO A 468 37.78 -1.93 16.76
CA PRO A 468 38.92 -2.50 16.02
C PRO A 468 38.82 -2.19 14.52
N ARG A 469 39.85 -1.53 13.97
CA ARG A 469 40.20 -1.66 12.54
C ARG A 469 41.29 -2.72 12.42
N GLY A 470 41.08 -3.70 11.54
CA GLY A 470 42.12 -4.61 11.06
C GLY A 470 42.11 -4.59 9.53
N ALA A 471 43.28 -4.54 8.90
CA ALA A 471 43.41 -4.40 7.45
C ALA A 471 44.28 -5.49 6.83
N SER A 472 43.85 -5.96 5.65
CA SER A 472 44.66 -6.54 4.56
C SER A 472 45.89 -7.39 4.89
N ASN A 473 45.91 -8.64 4.38
CA ASN A 473 46.78 -8.87 3.23
C ASN A 473 46.31 -10.03 2.31
N THR A 474 46.82 -10.03 1.09
CA THR A 474 46.52 -11.02 0.04
C THR A 474 47.58 -12.11 -0.08
N SER A 475 47.20 -13.32 -0.51
CA SER A 475 48.09 -14.27 -1.18
C SER A 475 47.37 -15.02 -2.31
N ARG A 476 48.10 -15.33 -3.40
CA ARG A 476 47.65 -16.17 -4.53
C ARG A 476 48.15 -17.61 -4.33
N GLY A 477 47.44 -18.61 -4.86
CA GLY A 477 47.95 -19.99 -4.89
C GLY A 477 47.03 -21.04 -5.54
N THR A 478 47.21 -21.25 -6.85
CA THR A 478 47.10 -22.52 -7.62
C THR A 478 45.97 -23.54 -7.40
N HIS A 479 45.47 -24.07 -8.54
CA HIS A 479 45.10 -25.46 -8.87
C HIS A 479 45.05 -26.52 -7.73
N GLN A 480 44.15 -27.52 -7.75
CA GLN A 480 43.93 -28.40 -8.91
C GLN A 480 42.61 -29.21 -8.82
N SER A 481 42.13 -29.70 -9.97
CA SER A 481 40.99 -30.62 -10.09
C SER A 481 41.39 -32.09 -9.98
N TYR A 482 40.64 -32.93 -9.26
CA TYR A 482 40.56 -34.36 -9.56
C TYR A 482 39.20 -34.96 -9.20
N SER A 483 38.76 -35.92 -10.02
CA SER A 483 37.58 -36.75 -9.81
C SER A 483 38.01 -38.20 -9.56
N ALA A 484 37.30 -38.89 -8.66
CA ALA A 484 37.43 -40.34 -8.49
C ALA A 484 36.11 -40.95 -8.01
N ARG A 485 35.85 -42.20 -8.42
CA ARG A 485 34.70 -43.02 -7.98
C ARG A 485 35.18 -44.01 -6.91
N GLY A 486 34.31 -44.38 -5.97
CA GLY A 486 34.50 -45.53 -5.09
C GLY A 486 33.18 -46.26 -4.89
N ARG A 487 33.17 -47.59 -5.07
CA ARG A 487 32.06 -48.49 -4.72
C ARG A 487 32.50 -49.44 -3.61
N GLY A 488 31.59 -49.79 -2.71
CA GLY A 488 31.66 -50.94 -1.81
C GLY A 488 30.46 -50.91 -0.85
N THR A 489 29.38 -51.66 -1.08
CA THR A 489 29.19 -53.11 -0.81
C THR A 489 29.41 -53.48 0.66
N GLY A 490 28.33 -53.63 1.43
CA GLY A 490 28.35 -54.02 2.85
C GLY A 490 26.94 -54.23 3.42
N MET A 491 26.40 -55.44 3.25
CA MET A 491 25.12 -55.99 3.73
C MET A 491 25.22 -57.53 3.62
N PRO A 492 24.39 -58.35 4.31
CA PRO A 492 23.28 -58.03 5.23
C PRO A 492 23.39 -58.75 6.60
N MET A 493 22.33 -58.65 7.44
CA MET A 493 21.70 -59.74 8.25
C MET A 493 21.23 -59.27 9.64
N SER A 494 19.90 -59.12 9.82
CA SER A 494 19.20 -59.53 11.06
C SER A 494 17.67 -59.42 10.92
N GLN A 495 16.99 -60.54 11.11
CA GLN A 495 15.54 -60.76 11.29
C GLN A 495 15.40 -62.09 12.08
N PRO A 496 14.20 -62.46 12.59
CA PRO A 496 13.19 -61.67 13.30
C PRO A 496 12.80 -62.35 14.64
N ASN A 497 11.91 -61.75 15.44
CA ASN A 497 10.98 -62.39 16.43
C ASN A 497 10.34 -61.30 17.33
N THR A 498 9.17 -61.44 17.97
CA THR A 498 8.15 -62.52 17.98
C THR A 498 6.75 -61.91 18.17
N ALA A 499 5.69 -62.72 18.03
CA ALA A 499 4.30 -62.37 18.42
C ALA A 499 3.70 -63.47 19.35
N HIS A 500 2.42 -63.33 19.75
CA HIS A 500 1.70 -64.04 20.84
C HIS A 500 2.05 -63.51 22.25
N ASP A 501 1.15 -63.45 23.25
CA ASP A 501 -0.29 -63.77 23.43
C ASP A 501 -0.83 -62.93 24.65
N ARG A 502 -2.10 -62.84 25.11
CA ARG A 502 -3.42 -63.51 24.90
C ARG A 502 -4.57 -62.49 25.28
N PRO A 503 -5.88 -62.82 25.23
CA PRO A 503 -6.99 -61.83 25.20
C PRO A 503 -7.74 -61.65 26.53
N GLN A 504 -8.70 -60.70 26.57
CA GLN A 504 -9.97 -60.83 27.31
C GLN A 504 -11.04 -59.82 26.81
N ALA A 505 -12.31 -60.14 27.08
CA ALA A 505 -13.55 -59.40 26.75
C ALA A 505 -13.86 -59.23 25.25
#